data_AF-A0AAV2SMH1-F1
#
_entry.id   AF-A0AAV2SMH1-F1
#
_cell.length_a   1.000
_cell.length_b   1.000
_cell.length_c   1.000
_cell.angle_alpha   90.00
_cell.angle_beta   90.00
_cell.angle_gamma   90.00
#
_symmetry.space_group_name_H-M   'P 1'
#
loop_
_entity.id
_entity.type
_entity.pdbx_description
1 polymer ?
#
loop_
_entity_poly.entity_id
_entity_poly.type
_entity_poly.pdbx_seq_one_letter_code
_entity_poly.pdbx_strand_id
1 'polypeptide(L)'
;MYYFSKPAITTTTTAPTSTIPMTTSTTSTTTPTPNKRCPDGFFNIGSKCYKIYTDTTRSWEAAKSKCEAEDLVLPTKTDDANILRKYIVDTYGDMWVWMGARGVGTEFQWVRSGDAISNTSPLWWNGQPNGNTGTDRCLLLTSNKPDWANQPTHPYYPLKCSRTDGGRHAMCEYKRCPDGFFNIGSKCYKIYTDTTRSWEAAKSKCEAEDLVLPTKTDDANILRKYIVDTYG
;
A
#
# COMPACT_ATOMS: atom_id res chain seq x y z
N MET A 1 -22.20 4.33 14.29
CA MET A 1 -20.79 3.87 14.22
C MET A 1 -19.89 5.05 14.60
N TYR A 2 -18.76 4.80 15.24
CA TYR A 2 -17.82 5.84 15.68
C TYR A 2 -16.47 5.60 15.01
N TYR A 3 -15.75 6.68 14.75
CA TYR A 3 -14.46 6.68 14.05
C TYR A 3 -13.36 7.03 15.03
N PHE A 4 -12.13 6.65 14.74
CA PHE A 4 -11.00 6.90 15.63
C PHE A 4 -9.76 7.13 14.80
N SER A 5 -9.03 8.19 15.10
CA SER A 5 -7.78 8.55 14.44
C SER A 5 -6.58 8.29 15.35
N LYS A 6 -5.45 7.89 14.76
CA LYS A 6 -4.16 7.93 15.45
C LYS A 6 -3.46 9.26 15.10
N PRO A 7 -2.90 10.02 16.07
CA PRO A 7 -1.94 11.06 15.73
C PRO A 7 -0.76 10.43 14.96
N ALA A 8 -0.16 11.19 14.03
CA ALA A 8 0.97 10.70 13.24
C ALA A 8 2.11 10.24 14.15
N ILE A 9 2.72 9.08 13.86
CA ILE A 9 3.81 8.51 14.65
C ILE A 9 4.98 9.51 14.66
N THR A 10 5.13 10.21 15.79
CA THR A 10 6.20 11.17 16.03
C THR A 10 6.94 10.67 17.26
N THR A 11 8.02 9.93 17.04
CA THR A 11 8.85 9.34 18.08
C THR A 11 9.70 10.40 18.79
N THR A 12 9.07 11.15 19.69
CA THR A 12 9.78 12.08 20.58
C THR A 12 10.38 11.31 21.75
N THR A 13 11.64 10.90 21.61
CA THR A 13 12.41 10.29 22.71
C THR A 13 13.16 11.36 23.47
N THR A 14 12.73 11.66 24.71
CA THR A 14 13.48 12.50 25.64
C THR A 14 14.62 11.70 26.27
N ALA A 15 15.87 12.07 25.98
CA ALA A 15 17.06 11.49 26.60
C ALA A 15 17.63 12.44 27.68
N PRO A 16 18.18 11.92 28.80
CA PRO A 16 18.77 12.73 29.85
C PRO A 16 20.17 13.24 29.50
N THR A 17 20.49 14.45 29.96
CA THR A 17 21.76 15.14 29.71
C THR A 17 22.95 14.48 30.41
N SER A 18 24.04 14.23 29.68
CA SER A 18 25.37 13.94 30.24
C SER A 18 26.47 14.54 29.35
N THR A 19 27.54 15.05 29.96
CA THR A 19 28.44 16.05 29.35
C THR A 19 29.82 15.47 29.00
N ILE A 20 30.14 15.32 27.71
CA ILE A 20 31.45 14.85 27.21
C ILE A 20 31.84 15.69 25.94
N PRO A 21 33.14 15.97 25.66
CA PRO A 21 33.55 17.01 24.71
C PRO A 21 33.39 16.68 23.21
N MET A 22 33.33 17.75 22.40
CA MET A 22 33.20 17.72 20.94
C MET A 22 34.35 17.03 20.18
N THR A 23 33.98 16.17 19.23
CA THR A 23 34.77 15.90 18.02
C THR A 23 33.84 16.07 16.81
N THR A 24 34.19 16.95 15.88
CA THR A 24 33.30 17.34 14.76
C THR A 24 33.27 16.32 13.64
N SER A 25 32.23 15.48 13.61
CA SER A 25 31.83 14.70 12.43
C SER A 25 30.51 15.25 11.89
N THR A 26 30.54 15.74 10.64
CA THR A 26 29.38 16.38 10.00
C THR A 26 28.34 15.34 9.58
N THR A 27 27.48 14.93 10.51
CA THR A 27 26.30 14.12 10.21
C THR A 27 25.18 15.05 9.72
N SER A 28 24.84 14.97 8.44
CA SER A 28 23.77 15.77 7.84
C SER A 28 22.39 15.24 8.28
N THR A 29 21.90 15.70 9.43
CA THR A 29 20.52 15.44 9.88
C THR A 29 19.54 16.22 9.02
N THR A 30 18.99 15.58 7.99
CA THR A 30 17.88 16.12 7.20
C THR A 30 16.58 16.07 8.00
N THR A 31 16.18 17.20 8.57
CA THR A 31 14.83 17.39 9.12
C THR A 31 13.79 17.11 8.02
N PRO A 32 12.77 16.26 8.24
CA PRO A 32 11.77 15.98 7.23
C PRO A 32 10.83 17.18 7.06
N THR A 33 11.13 18.06 6.10
CA THR A 33 10.16 19.03 5.59
C THR A 33 8.88 18.29 5.17
N PRO A 34 7.67 18.76 5.54
CA PRO A 34 6.40 18.15 5.14
C PRO A 34 6.02 18.45 3.67
N ASN A 35 7.00 18.36 2.77
CA ASN A 35 6.80 18.45 1.34
C ASN A 35 6.47 17.07 0.76
N LYS A 36 5.60 17.04 -0.24
CA LYS A 36 5.11 15.82 -0.92
C LYS A 36 6.22 15.08 -1.68
N ARG A 37 7.12 14.41 -0.97
CA ARG A 37 8.06 13.42 -1.52
C ARG A 37 7.94 12.13 -0.74
N CYS A 38 8.18 11.03 -1.45
CA CYS A 38 8.32 9.74 -0.82
C CYS A 38 9.59 9.70 0.03
N PRO A 39 9.69 8.80 1.03
CA PRO A 39 10.92 8.59 1.79
C PRO A 39 12.10 8.26 0.86
N ASP A 40 13.32 8.51 1.33
CA ASP A 40 14.52 8.27 0.54
C ASP A 40 14.58 6.80 0.05
N GLY A 41 14.92 6.62 -1.23
CA GLY A 41 14.89 5.31 -1.89
C GLY A 41 13.51 4.85 -2.41
N PHE A 42 12.46 5.67 -2.28
CA PHE A 42 11.14 5.43 -2.89
C PHE A 42 10.84 6.41 -4.02
N PHE A 43 10.21 5.93 -5.09
CA PHE A 43 9.67 6.75 -6.17
C PHE A 43 8.17 7.00 -5.98
N ASN A 44 7.67 8.13 -6.47
CA ASN A 44 6.26 8.52 -6.38
C ASN A 44 5.52 8.21 -7.69
N ILE A 45 4.34 7.59 -7.59
CA ILE A 45 3.36 7.57 -8.67
C ILE A 45 1.99 7.91 -8.07
N GLY A 46 1.37 8.99 -8.57
CA GLY A 46 0.12 9.53 -8.03
C GLY A 46 0.25 9.85 -6.55
N SER A 47 -0.68 9.34 -5.75
CA SER A 47 -0.66 9.48 -4.30
C SER A 47 0.24 8.46 -3.59
N LYS A 48 0.93 7.53 -4.28
CA LYS A 48 1.62 6.38 -3.65
C LYS A 48 3.14 6.42 -3.83
N CYS A 49 3.83 5.67 -2.96
CA CYS A 49 5.27 5.63 -2.85
C CYS A 49 5.75 4.18 -2.93
N TYR A 50 6.66 3.89 -3.85
CA TYR A 50 7.06 2.54 -4.19
C TYR A 50 8.58 2.36 -4.19
N LYS A 51 9.05 1.15 -3.88
CA LYS A 51 10.45 0.73 -3.96
C LYS A 51 10.50 -0.66 -4.61
N ILE A 52 11.43 -0.88 -5.54
CA ILE A 52 11.58 -2.12 -6.30
C ILE A 52 12.89 -2.81 -5.93
N TYR A 53 12.85 -4.14 -5.76
CA TYR A 53 13.99 -4.98 -5.38
C TYR A 53 14.41 -5.85 -6.56
N THR A 54 15.44 -5.39 -7.29
CA THR A 54 15.99 -6.02 -8.50
C THR A 54 17.03 -7.12 -8.21
N ASP A 55 17.41 -7.31 -6.94
CA ASP A 55 18.45 -8.24 -6.47
C ASP A 55 18.20 -9.73 -6.80
N THR A 56 16.93 -10.17 -6.77
CA THR A 56 16.54 -11.52 -7.17
C THR A 56 15.07 -11.57 -7.59
N THR A 57 14.72 -12.56 -8.42
CA THR A 57 13.33 -12.92 -8.67
C THR A 57 12.72 -13.58 -7.43
N ARG A 58 11.39 -13.49 -7.29
CA ARG A 58 10.63 -13.94 -6.12
C ARG A 58 9.26 -14.50 -6.52
N SER A 59 8.75 -15.46 -5.76
CA SER A 59 7.32 -15.80 -5.77
C SER A 59 6.51 -14.64 -5.17
N TRP A 60 5.19 -14.68 -5.28
CA TRP A 60 4.33 -13.67 -4.67
C TRP A 60 4.48 -13.64 -3.14
N GLU A 61 4.54 -14.80 -2.49
CA GLU A 61 4.73 -14.94 -1.04
C GLU A 61 6.10 -14.42 -0.59
N ALA A 62 7.16 -14.69 -1.36
CA ALA A 62 8.50 -14.19 -1.06
C ALA A 62 8.61 -12.68 -1.29
N ALA A 63 7.90 -12.13 -2.28
CA ALA A 63 7.79 -10.69 -2.49
C ALA A 63 7.02 -10.00 -1.34
N LYS A 64 5.91 -10.59 -0.90
CA LYS A 64 5.15 -10.14 0.30
C LYS A 64 6.05 -10.10 1.54
N SER A 65 6.72 -11.21 1.83
CA SER A 65 7.62 -11.32 3.00
C SER A 65 8.78 -10.32 2.93
N LYS A 66 9.32 -10.03 1.74
CA LYS A 66 10.34 -9.00 1.55
C LYS A 66 9.83 -7.59 1.84
N CYS A 67 8.60 -7.27 1.46
CA CYS A 67 7.99 -5.99 1.84
C CYS A 67 7.76 -5.89 3.35
N GLU A 68 7.18 -6.91 3.96
CA GLU A 68 6.83 -6.91 5.38
C GLU A 68 8.07 -6.83 6.30
N ALA A 69 9.21 -7.39 5.88
CA ALA A 69 10.48 -7.28 6.59
C ALA A 69 11.06 -5.84 6.66
N GLU A 70 10.56 -4.90 5.84
CA GLU A 70 10.92 -3.48 5.88
C GLU A 70 9.72 -2.58 6.29
N ASP A 71 8.69 -3.17 6.93
CA ASP A 71 7.39 -2.55 7.26
C ASP A 71 6.65 -1.93 6.05
N LEU A 72 6.80 -2.55 4.88
CA LEU A 72 6.12 -2.19 3.64
C LEU A 72 5.01 -3.20 3.33
N VAL A 73 4.17 -2.91 2.34
CA VAL A 73 3.21 -3.88 1.77
C VAL A 73 3.52 -4.16 0.31
N LEU A 74 2.98 -5.26 -0.23
CA LEU A 74 2.83 -5.36 -1.68
C LEU A 74 1.92 -4.23 -2.20
N PRO A 75 2.09 -3.79 -3.45
CA PRO A 75 1.40 -2.63 -4.01
C PRO A 75 -0.10 -2.84 -4.01
N THR A 76 -0.84 -1.97 -3.35
CA THR A 76 -2.30 -2.00 -3.34
C THR A 76 -2.86 -1.40 -4.64
N LYS A 77 -4.19 -1.21 -4.71
CA LYS A 77 -4.84 -0.50 -5.83
C LYS A 77 -4.17 0.86 -6.05
N THR A 78 -3.57 1.03 -7.21
CA THR A 78 -2.90 2.27 -7.63
C THR A 78 -3.90 3.24 -8.25
N ASP A 79 -3.61 4.55 -8.17
CA ASP A 79 -4.42 5.60 -8.78
C ASP A 79 -4.39 5.50 -10.32
N ASP A 80 -3.23 5.11 -10.87
CA ASP A 80 -3.05 4.77 -12.28
C ASP A 80 -2.05 3.61 -12.39
N ALA A 81 -2.46 2.51 -13.05
CA ALA A 81 -1.64 1.32 -13.26
C ALA A 81 -0.76 1.39 -14.52
N ASN A 82 -1.18 2.18 -15.51
CA ASN A 82 -0.47 2.35 -16.76
C ASN A 82 0.69 3.34 -16.61
N ILE A 83 0.53 4.42 -15.83
CA ILE A 83 1.63 5.33 -15.46
C ILE A 83 2.66 4.60 -14.59
N LEU A 84 2.23 3.83 -13.59
CA LEU A 84 3.13 3.01 -12.76
C LEU A 84 3.92 2.03 -13.63
N ARG A 85 3.24 1.31 -14.51
CA ARG A 85 3.87 0.37 -15.45
C ARG A 85 4.85 1.05 -16.39
N LYS A 86 4.47 2.18 -17.00
CA LYS A 86 5.35 2.95 -17.89
C LYS A 86 6.62 3.42 -17.18
N TYR A 87 6.49 3.95 -15.97
CA TYR A 87 7.63 4.35 -15.17
C TYR A 87 8.62 3.20 -14.94
N ILE A 88 8.11 1.99 -14.67
CA ILE A 88 8.95 0.79 -14.48
C ILE A 88 9.68 0.42 -15.78
N VAL A 89 8.95 0.38 -16.90
CA VAL A 89 9.50 0.09 -18.24
C VAL A 89 10.61 1.08 -18.64
N ASP A 90 10.37 2.38 -18.42
CA ASP A 90 11.31 3.44 -18.78
C ASP A 90 12.55 3.48 -17.85
N THR A 91 12.39 3.14 -16.57
CA THR A 91 13.45 3.29 -15.54
C THR A 91 14.27 2.02 -15.31
N TYR A 92 13.63 0.85 -15.32
CA TYR A 92 14.25 -0.44 -14.97
C TYR A 92 14.34 -1.40 -16.17
N GLY A 93 13.66 -1.10 -17.28
CA GLY A 93 13.69 -1.93 -18.48
C GLY A 93 12.74 -3.14 -18.39
N ASP A 94 13.23 -4.30 -18.82
CA ASP A 94 12.41 -5.50 -18.99
C ASP A 94 12.29 -6.31 -17.70
N MET A 95 11.25 -6.02 -16.92
CA MET A 95 10.96 -6.74 -15.67
C MET A 95 9.45 -6.87 -15.40
N TRP A 96 9.08 -7.79 -14.53
CA TRP A 96 7.72 -7.91 -14.00
C TRP A 96 7.72 -7.68 -12.50
N VAL A 97 6.62 -7.14 -11.96
CA VAL A 97 6.45 -6.93 -10.50
C VAL A 97 5.12 -7.47 -10.00
N TRP A 98 5.15 -8.04 -8.79
CA TRP A 98 3.94 -8.51 -8.12
C TRP A 98 3.13 -7.36 -7.54
N MET A 99 1.80 -7.47 -7.63
CA MET A 99 0.83 -6.59 -7.00
C MET A 99 0.19 -7.29 -5.78
N GLY A 100 -0.30 -6.53 -4.82
CA GLY A 100 -0.92 -7.00 -3.57
C GLY A 100 -2.34 -7.56 -3.71
N ALA A 101 -2.68 -8.17 -4.84
CA ALA A 101 -3.97 -8.82 -5.07
C ALA A 101 -3.79 -10.29 -5.45
N ARG A 102 -4.78 -11.10 -5.09
CA ARG A 102 -4.84 -12.55 -5.39
C ARG A 102 -6.26 -12.99 -5.70
N GLY A 103 -6.39 -14.15 -6.33
CA GLY A 103 -7.66 -14.80 -6.58
C GLY A 103 -8.35 -15.24 -5.28
N VAL A 104 -9.66 -15.03 -5.21
CA VAL A 104 -10.54 -15.44 -4.11
C VAL A 104 -11.83 -15.98 -4.74
N GLY A 105 -11.86 -17.28 -4.99
CA GLY A 105 -13.00 -17.95 -5.61
C GLY A 105 -13.16 -17.60 -7.09
N THR A 106 -14.02 -16.63 -7.39
CA THR A 106 -14.43 -16.26 -8.76
C THR A 106 -13.85 -14.93 -9.25
N GLU A 107 -13.19 -14.15 -8.39
CA GLU A 107 -12.63 -12.83 -8.68
C GLU A 107 -11.23 -12.65 -8.08
N PHE A 108 -10.57 -11.51 -8.36
CA PHE A 108 -9.39 -11.06 -7.61
C PHE A 108 -9.79 -10.06 -6.53
N GLN A 109 -9.10 -10.10 -5.39
CA GLN A 109 -9.27 -9.12 -4.30
C GLN A 109 -7.92 -8.54 -3.88
N TRP A 110 -7.91 -7.25 -3.54
CA TRP A 110 -6.74 -6.59 -2.93
C TRP A 110 -6.58 -7.06 -1.48
N VAL A 111 -5.48 -7.73 -1.17
CA VAL A 111 -5.30 -8.45 0.11
C VAL A 111 -5.38 -7.54 1.34
N ARG A 112 -5.08 -6.25 1.20
CA ARG A 112 -5.13 -5.27 2.31
C ARG A 112 -6.53 -4.72 2.58
N SER A 113 -7.34 -4.46 1.56
CA SER A 113 -8.65 -3.82 1.71
C SER A 113 -9.83 -4.78 1.55
N GLY A 114 -9.63 -5.94 0.92
CA GLY A 114 -10.70 -6.85 0.50
C GLY A 114 -11.39 -6.42 -0.80
N ASP A 115 -11.09 -5.23 -1.33
CA ASP A 115 -11.75 -4.70 -2.54
C ASP A 115 -11.61 -5.66 -3.73
N ALA A 116 -12.74 -5.99 -4.35
CA ALA A 116 -12.78 -6.76 -5.58
C ALA A 116 -12.17 -5.99 -6.77
N ILE A 117 -11.47 -6.73 -7.63
CA ILE A 117 -11.11 -6.31 -8.98
C ILE A 117 -12.10 -6.98 -9.92
N SER A 118 -13.05 -6.20 -10.45
CA SER A 118 -14.04 -6.70 -11.41
C SER A 118 -13.38 -7.51 -12.53
N ASN A 119 -13.94 -8.67 -12.85
CA ASN A 119 -13.52 -9.49 -13.98
C ASN A 119 -13.68 -8.77 -15.35
N THR A 120 -14.44 -7.66 -15.40
CA THR A 120 -14.57 -6.79 -16.59
C THR A 120 -13.71 -5.52 -16.53
N SER A 121 -12.77 -5.42 -15.58
CA SER A 121 -11.87 -4.26 -15.47
C SER A 121 -11.06 -4.05 -16.76
N PRO A 122 -10.99 -2.82 -17.30
CA PRO A 122 -10.21 -2.51 -18.51
C PRO A 122 -8.68 -2.54 -18.26
N LEU A 123 -8.24 -2.93 -17.06
CA LEU A 123 -6.82 -3.14 -16.76
C LEU A 123 -6.39 -4.59 -17.00
N TRP A 124 -7.31 -5.55 -17.11
CA TRP A 124 -6.98 -6.93 -17.43
C TRP A 124 -6.41 -7.04 -18.83
N TRP A 125 -5.29 -7.78 -18.96
CA TRP A 125 -4.77 -8.26 -20.23
C TRP A 125 -5.90 -8.85 -21.09
N ASN A 126 -5.89 -8.59 -22.40
CA ASN A 126 -6.95 -9.07 -23.30
C ASN A 126 -7.25 -10.57 -23.11
N GLY A 127 -8.50 -10.89 -22.75
CA GLY A 127 -8.92 -12.25 -22.45
C GLY A 127 -8.54 -12.78 -21.06
N GLN A 128 -8.23 -11.90 -20.10
CA GLN A 128 -8.05 -12.22 -18.68
C GLN A 128 -9.19 -11.60 -17.83
N PRO A 129 -9.49 -12.15 -16.63
CA PRO A 129 -8.83 -13.29 -16.00
C PRO A 129 -9.29 -14.66 -16.51
N ASN A 130 -10.38 -14.75 -17.29
CA ASN A 130 -10.86 -15.99 -17.94
C ASN A 130 -10.80 -17.24 -17.03
N GLY A 131 -11.43 -17.16 -15.85
CA GLY A 131 -11.46 -18.24 -14.87
C GLY A 131 -10.17 -18.45 -14.05
N ASN A 132 -9.07 -17.76 -14.35
CA ASN A 132 -7.82 -17.80 -13.57
C ASN A 132 -7.91 -16.96 -12.28
N THR A 133 -9.01 -17.09 -11.53
CA THR A 133 -9.32 -16.35 -10.30
C THR A 133 -9.26 -17.23 -9.04
N GLY A 134 -8.80 -18.48 -9.17
CA GLY A 134 -8.55 -19.38 -8.05
C GLY A 134 -7.47 -18.88 -7.09
N THR A 135 -7.46 -19.42 -5.87
CA THR A 135 -6.58 -18.96 -4.77
C THR A 135 -5.08 -19.17 -5.01
N ASP A 136 -4.70 -19.98 -6.00
CA ASP A 136 -3.30 -20.15 -6.44
C ASP A 136 -2.84 -19.06 -7.42
N ARG A 137 -3.70 -18.09 -7.76
CA ARG A 137 -3.41 -16.99 -8.69
C ARG A 137 -3.20 -15.67 -7.99
N CYS A 138 -2.16 -14.97 -8.42
CA CYS A 138 -1.69 -13.71 -7.87
C CYS A 138 -1.52 -12.69 -8.99
N LEU A 139 -1.77 -11.43 -8.67
CA LEU A 139 -1.80 -10.35 -9.66
C LEU A 139 -0.39 -9.91 -10.02
N LEU A 140 -0.07 -9.98 -11.31
CA LEU A 140 1.16 -9.46 -11.88
C LEU A 140 0.91 -8.17 -12.66
N LEU A 141 1.84 -7.22 -12.53
CA LEU A 141 1.95 -6.06 -13.43
C LEU A 141 2.91 -6.41 -14.59
N THR A 142 2.44 -6.35 -15.83
CA THR A 142 3.19 -6.76 -17.04
C THR A 142 4.21 -5.71 -17.52
N SER A 143 5.11 -5.28 -16.63
CA SER A 143 5.97 -4.09 -16.76
C SER A 143 7.26 -4.22 -17.59
N ASN A 144 7.25 -5.01 -18.66
CA ASN A 144 8.37 -5.06 -19.63
C ASN A 144 8.00 -4.35 -20.96
N LYS A 145 8.98 -4.14 -21.84
CA LYS A 145 8.80 -3.45 -23.12
C LYS A 145 7.95 -4.26 -24.12
N PRO A 146 8.16 -5.57 -24.35
CA PRO A 146 7.31 -6.36 -25.25
C PRO A 146 5.81 -6.32 -24.88
N ASP A 147 5.50 -6.49 -23.59
CA ASP A 147 4.15 -6.48 -23.07
C ASP A 147 3.52 -5.08 -23.14
N TRP A 148 4.31 -4.03 -22.90
CA TRP A 148 3.87 -2.64 -23.04
C TRP A 148 3.54 -2.30 -24.50
N ALA A 149 4.37 -2.75 -25.44
CA ALA A 149 4.15 -2.55 -26.87
C ALA A 149 2.92 -3.31 -27.41
N ASN A 150 2.66 -4.52 -26.89
CA ASN A 150 1.51 -5.34 -27.28
C ASN A 150 0.20 -4.86 -26.64
N GLN A 151 0.21 -4.58 -25.34
CA GLN A 151 -0.98 -4.35 -24.53
C GLN A 151 -0.82 -3.12 -23.61
N PRO A 152 -0.68 -1.90 -24.15
CA PRO A 152 -0.25 -0.72 -23.39
C PRO A 152 -1.18 -0.37 -22.22
N THR A 153 -2.50 -0.53 -22.40
CA THR A 153 -3.54 -0.17 -21.41
C THR A 153 -3.98 -1.30 -20.49
N HIS A 154 -3.50 -2.53 -20.71
CA HIS A 154 -3.98 -3.75 -20.05
C HIS A 154 -2.88 -4.41 -19.20
N PRO A 155 -2.46 -3.78 -18.08
CA PRO A 155 -1.25 -4.12 -17.35
C PRO A 155 -1.40 -5.34 -16.41
N TYR A 156 -2.61 -5.84 -16.17
CA TYR A 156 -2.89 -6.86 -15.17
C TYR A 156 -2.97 -8.26 -15.76
N TYR A 157 -2.19 -9.19 -15.20
CA TYR A 157 -2.17 -10.59 -15.62
C TYR A 157 -2.25 -11.54 -14.42
N PRO A 158 -3.14 -12.56 -14.43
CA PRO A 158 -3.21 -13.56 -13.37
C PRO A 158 -2.12 -14.62 -13.55
N LEU A 159 -1.19 -14.74 -12.61
CA LEU A 159 -0.10 -15.72 -12.66
C LEU A 159 -0.09 -16.59 -11.40
N LYS A 160 0.42 -17.83 -11.50
CA LYS A 160 0.52 -18.73 -10.35
C LYS A 160 1.43 -18.13 -9.26
N CYS A 161 0.94 -18.00 -8.02
CA CYS A 161 1.64 -17.29 -6.94
C CYS A 161 3.05 -17.84 -6.66
N SER A 162 3.20 -19.17 -6.67
CA SER A 162 4.47 -19.86 -6.40
C SER A 162 5.50 -19.78 -7.52
N ARG A 163 5.22 -19.09 -8.64
CA ARG A 163 6.07 -19.12 -9.83
C ARG A 163 7.26 -18.16 -9.70
N THR A 164 8.48 -18.69 -9.64
CA THR A 164 9.74 -17.95 -9.36
C THR A 164 10.64 -17.66 -10.56
N ASP A 165 10.41 -18.32 -11.70
CA ASP A 165 11.19 -18.15 -12.94
C ASP A 165 11.06 -16.74 -13.55
N GLY A 166 11.81 -16.46 -14.62
CA GLY A 166 11.64 -15.33 -15.55
C GLY A 166 11.22 -13.99 -14.93
N GLY A 167 12.16 -13.27 -14.30
CA GLY A 167 12.08 -11.81 -14.14
C GLY A 167 10.97 -11.21 -13.28
N ARG A 168 10.37 -11.93 -12.32
CA ARG A 168 9.40 -11.34 -11.36
C ARG A 168 10.05 -10.86 -10.07
N HIS A 169 9.92 -9.58 -9.78
CA HIS A 169 10.53 -8.91 -8.63
C HIS A 169 9.50 -8.45 -7.59
N ALA A 170 10.00 -8.15 -6.39
CA ALA A 170 9.20 -7.46 -5.39
C ALA A 170 9.18 -5.96 -5.71
N MET A 171 7.98 -5.41 -5.87
CA MET A 171 7.72 -3.99 -5.65
C MET A 171 7.02 -3.89 -4.31
N CYS A 172 7.34 -2.87 -3.52
CA CYS A 172 6.72 -2.63 -2.23
C CYS A 172 6.21 -1.20 -2.16
N GLU A 173 4.98 -1.03 -1.66
CA GLU A 173 4.38 0.27 -1.36
C GLU A 173 4.66 0.65 0.10
N TYR A 174 5.01 1.92 0.31
CA TYR A 174 5.19 2.49 1.64
C TYR A 174 3.85 2.57 2.37
N LYS A 175 3.75 1.89 3.53
CA LYS A 175 2.56 1.95 4.38
C LYS A 175 2.37 3.37 4.93
N ARG A 176 1.36 4.09 4.45
CA ARG A 176 0.97 5.39 5.04
C ARG A 176 0.35 5.27 6.43
N CYS A 177 -0.28 4.13 6.71
CA CYS A 177 -0.97 3.87 7.96
C CYS A 177 -0.72 2.43 8.43
N PRO A 178 -0.77 2.18 9.75
CA PRO A 178 -0.67 0.84 10.31
C PRO A 178 -1.74 -0.13 9.77
N ASP A 179 -1.55 -1.41 10.02
CA ASP A 179 -2.49 -2.44 9.56
C ASP A 179 -3.85 -2.31 10.28
N GLY A 180 -4.93 -2.43 9.51
CA GLY A 180 -6.29 -2.11 9.97
C GLY A 180 -6.67 -0.62 9.96
N PHE A 181 -5.79 0.28 9.50
CA PHE A 181 -6.08 1.71 9.32
C PHE A 181 -6.10 2.10 7.84
N PHE A 182 -7.06 2.95 7.47
CA PHE A 182 -7.12 3.65 6.19
C PHE A 182 -6.67 5.11 6.36
N ASN A 183 -6.17 5.75 5.29
CA ASN A 183 -5.73 7.13 5.33
C ASN A 183 -6.77 8.10 4.73
N ILE A 184 -7.01 9.22 5.39
CA ILE A 184 -7.63 10.41 4.76
C ILE A 184 -6.64 11.57 4.95
N GLY A 185 -6.15 12.11 3.83
CA GLY A 185 -5.01 13.00 3.82
C GLY A 185 -3.78 12.32 4.44
N SER A 186 -3.20 12.97 5.46
CA SER A 186 -2.08 12.47 6.27
C SER A 186 -2.48 11.77 7.56
N LYS A 187 -3.78 11.65 7.87
CA LYS A 187 -4.27 11.04 9.11
C LYS A 187 -4.73 9.60 8.87
N CYS A 188 -4.53 8.76 9.87
CA CYS A 188 -4.89 7.34 9.85
C CYS A 188 -6.11 7.08 10.72
N TYR A 189 -7.08 6.36 10.19
CA TYR A 189 -8.37 6.09 10.83
C TYR A 189 -8.69 4.60 10.86
N LYS A 190 -9.36 4.16 11.92
CA LYS A 190 -9.88 2.80 12.09
C LYS A 190 -11.37 2.86 12.40
N ILE A 191 -12.14 1.99 11.77
CA ILE A 191 -13.58 1.83 12.03
C ILE A 191 -13.76 0.53 12.82
N TYR A 192 -14.61 0.58 13.84
CA TYR A 192 -15.01 -0.58 14.62
C TYR A 192 -16.48 -0.88 14.31
N THR A 193 -16.73 -1.99 13.62
CA THR A 193 -18.05 -2.51 13.25
C THR A 193 -18.50 -3.71 14.10
N ASP A 194 -17.64 -4.19 15.00
CA ASP A 194 -17.83 -5.35 15.87
C ASP A 194 -19.01 -5.20 16.84
N THR A 195 -19.22 -4.00 17.41
CA THR A 195 -20.31 -3.74 18.36
C THR A 195 -20.66 -2.25 18.39
N THR A 196 -21.95 -1.94 18.50
CA THR A 196 -22.43 -0.58 18.76
C THR A 196 -22.08 -0.14 20.18
N ARG A 197 -21.66 1.12 20.35
CA ARG A 197 -21.16 1.68 21.61
C ARG A 197 -21.84 3.03 21.90
N SER A 198 -21.85 3.49 23.16
CA SER A 198 -22.12 4.90 23.46
C SER A 198 -20.93 5.78 23.04
N TRP A 199 -21.06 7.10 23.11
CA TRP A 199 -19.95 8.01 22.84
C TRP A 199 -18.78 7.80 23.82
N GLU A 200 -19.10 7.59 25.10
CA GLU A 200 -18.15 7.37 26.19
C GLU A 200 -17.45 6.02 26.00
N ALA A 201 -18.21 4.94 25.74
CA ALA A 201 -17.66 3.62 25.48
C ALA A 201 -16.82 3.57 24.19
N ALA A 202 -17.19 4.36 23.17
CA ALA A 202 -16.38 4.57 21.97
C ALA A 202 -15.06 5.27 22.30
N LYS A 203 -15.11 6.37 23.06
CA LYS A 203 -13.91 7.10 23.51
C LYS A 203 -12.95 6.18 24.28
N SER A 204 -13.42 5.53 25.34
CA SER A 204 -12.60 4.64 26.17
C SER A 204 -12.00 3.46 25.39
N LYS A 205 -12.75 2.91 24.42
CA LYS A 205 -12.26 1.81 23.56
C LYS A 205 -11.00 2.20 22.77
N CYS A 206 -10.82 3.48 22.48
CA CYS A 206 -9.76 3.95 21.62
C CYS A 206 -8.64 4.67 22.37
N GLU A 207 -8.92 5.31 23.50
CA GLU A 207 -7.87 5.64 24.48
C GLU A 207 -7.12 4.36 24.93
N ALA A 208 -7.81 3.21 25.00
CA ALA A 208 -7.21 1.90 25.25
C ALA A 208 -6.39 1.29 24.08
N GLU A 209 -6.32 1.94 22.90
CA GLU A 209 -5.47 1.55 21.75
C GLU A 209 -4.52 2.69 21.31
N ASP A 210 -4.30 3.71 22.17
CA ASP A 210 -3.55 4.94 21.87
C ASP A 210 -4.11 5.73 20.67
N LEU A 211 -5.44 5.76 20.55
CA LEU A 211 -6.22 6.45 19.52
C LEU A 211 -7.12 7.52 20.13
N VAL A 212 -7.59 8.46 19.31
CA VAL A 212 -8.56 9.49 19.70
C VAL A 212 -9.80 9.47 18.81
N LEU A 213 -10.94 9.96 19.29
CA LEU A 213 -12.08 10.28 18.43
C LEU A 213 -11.68 11.44 17.48
N PRO A 214 -12.02 11.39 16.18
CA PRO A 214 -11.80 12.50 15.28
C PRO A 214 -12.72 13.66 15.62
N THR A 215 -12.23 14.83 15.27
CA THR A 215 -12.73 16.15 15.64
C THR A 215 -13.44 16.82 14.46
N LYS A 216 -14.02 18.00 14.69
CA LYS A 216 -14.59 18.82 13.60
C LYS A 216 -13.56 19.32 12.57
N THR A 217 -12.26 19.15 12.83
CA THR A 217 -11.17 19.48 11.88
C THR A 217 -10.74 18.29 11.03
N ASP A 218 -11.23 17.10 11.34
CA ASP A 218 -11.16 15.95 10.47
C ASP A 218 -12.32 16.04 9.48
N ASP A 219 -12.08 15.71 8.20
CA ASP A 219 -13.10 15.87 7.16
C ASP A 219 -14.19 14.80 7.32
N ALA A 220 -15.19 15.14 8.14
CA ALA A 220 -16.33 14.30 8.47
C ALA A 220 -17.14 13.94 7.22
N ASN A 221 -17.08 14.72 6.14
CA ASN A 221 -17.76 14.41 4.88
C ASN A 221 -17.00 13.33 4.10
N ILE A 222 -15.66 13.38 4.05
CA ILE A 222 -14.86 12.31 3.44
C ILE A 222 -14.98 11.02 4.26
N LEU A 223 -14.89 11.11 5.59
CA LEU A 223 -15.14 9.96 6.49
C LEU A 223 -16.51 9.33 6.21
N ARG A 224 -17.57 10.14 6.24
CA ARG A 224 -18.94 9.67 5.98
C ARG A 224 -19.10 9.06 4.59
N LYS A 225 -18.54 9.68 3.55
CA LYS A 225 -18.61 9.16 2.18
C LYS A 225 -17.95 7.79 2.06
N TYR A 226 -16.71 7.66 2.53
CA TYR A 226 -15.96 6.40 2.47
C TYR A 226 -16.75 5.23 3.09
N ILE A 227 -17.52 5.50 4.14
CA ILE A 227 -18.28 4.49 4.87
C ILE A 227 -19.57 4.10 4.17
N VAL A 228 -20.27 5.06 3.55
CA VAL A 228 -21.41 4.72 2.68
C VAL A 228 -20.93 3.91 1.48
N ASP A 229 -19.80 4.29 0.87
CA ASP A 229 -19.23 3.59 -0.28
C ASP A 229 -18.69 2.17 0.06
N THR A 230 -18.39 1.87 1.35
CA THR A 230 -17.77 0.59 1.80
C THR A 230 -18.72 -0.31 2.60
N TYR A 231 -19.72 0.24 3.30
CA TYR A 231 -20.57 -0.46 4.27
C TYR A 231 -22.07 -0.06 4.18
N GLY A 232 -22.46 0.75 3.20
CA GLY A 232 -23.82 1.31 3.03
C GLY A 232 -24.67 0.61 1.98
#